data_AF-A0A9J7HFZ1-F1
#
_entry.id   AF-A0A9J7HFZ1-F1
#
_cell.length_a   1.000
_cell.length_b   1.000
_cell.length_c   1.000
_cell.angle_alpha   90.00
_cell.angle_beta   90.00
_cell.angle_gamma   90.00
#
_symmetry.space_group_name_H-M   'P 1'
#
loop_
_entity.id
_entity.type
_entity.pdbx_description
1 polymer ?
#
loop_
_entity_poly.entity_id
_entity_poly.type
_entity_poly.pdbx_seq_one_letter_code
_entity_poly.pdbx_strand_id
1 'polypeptide(L)'
;LAVLGLRDPPASRGLGLKDVLLLSQFIRPHGGVLPRNVTGLCLEEHRKIEECVKMAHRAGLFPNHRPRLPEGSLPRNKPKLNRYLTRWAPSSVKPIYKKGHRWNKVGMAVGSPLLKDNVCYSRRPLKLIH
;
A
#
# COMPACT_ATOMS: atom_id res chain seq x y z
N LEU A 1 12.27 -2.93 -23.74
CA LEU A 1 13.14 -1.73 -23.71
C LEU A 1 12.60 -0.70 -22.70
N ALA A 2 12.56 -1.04 -21.40
CA ALA A 2 12.18 -0.07 -20.37
C ALA A 2 12.79 -0.41 -19.00
N VAL A 3 14.07 -0.78 -18.94
CA VAL A 3 14.81 -0.86 -17.65
C VAL A 3 16.29 -0.52 -17.89
N LEU A 4 16.57 0.70 -18.37
CA LEU A 4 17.95 1.25 -18.37
C LEU A 4 18.02 2.71 -17.88
N GLY A 5 17.01 3.18 -17.12
CA GLY A 5 16.90 4.60 -16.76
C GLY A 5 16.68 4.94 -15.28
N LEU A 6 16.56 3.96 -14.38
CA LEU A 6 16.40 4.23 -12.95
C LEU A 6 17.53 3.55 -12.18
N ARG A 7 18.73 4.12 -12.32
CA ARG A 7 19.90 3.79 -11.49
C ARG A 7 19.87 4.50 -10.13
N ASP A 8 18.80 5.25 -9.85
CA ASP A 8 18.54 5.77 -8.51
C ASP A 8 17.47 4.88 -7.84
N PRO A 9 17.85 4.05 -6.86
CA PRO A 9 16.86 3.37 -6.03
C PRO A 9 15.90 4.40 -5.42
N PRO A 10 14.60 4.10 -5.31
CA PRO A 10 13.60 5.01 -4.75
C PRO A 10 13.85 5.39 -3.29
N ALA A 11 14.93 4.91 -2.66
CA ALA A 11 15.43 5.36 -1.37
C ALA A 11 15.68 6.89 -1.28
N SER A 12 16.06 7.57 -2.37
CA SER A 12 16.34 9.02 -2.34
C SER A 12 15.10 9.91 -2.53
N ARG A 13 14.04 9.42 -3.17
CA ARG A 13 12.77 10.11 -3.36
C ARG A 13 11.76 9.52 -2.38
N GLY A 14 11.60 10.14 -1.22
CA GLY A 14 10.72 9.66 -0.15
C GLY A 14 9.41 9.07 -0.69
N LEU A 15 9.34 7.73 -0.70
CA LEU A 15 8.25 6.96 -1.31
C LEU A 15 6.91 7.34 -0.66
N GLY A 16 6.18 8.23 -1.31
CA GLY A 16 4.83 8.58 -0.92
C GLY A 16 3.85 7.59 -1.52
N LEU A 17 2.88 7.12 -0.72
CA LEU A 17 1.71 6.40 -1.25
C LEU A 17 0.91 7.16 -2.32
N LYS A 18 1.19 8.46 -2.44
CA LYS A 18 0.60 9.38 -3.42
C LYS A 18 1.22 9.22 -4.81
N ASP A 19 2.38 8.59 -4.95
CA ASP A 19 3.11 8.49 -6.21
C ASP A 19 2.60 7.32 -7.06
N VAL A 20 1.33 7.40 -7.44
CA VAL A 20 0.63 6.38 -8.24
C VAL A 20 1.37 6.08 -9.55
N LEU A 21 2.03 7.09 -10.13
CA LEU A 21 2.85 6.97 -11.35
C LEU A 21 4.16 6.19 -11.15
N LEU A 22 4.72 6.21 -9.94
CA LEU A 22 5.90 5.42 -9.61
C LEU A 22 5.49 3.97 -9.35
N LEU A 23 4.42 3.79 -8.58
CA LEU A 23 3.89 2.46 -8.28
C LEU A 23 3.44 1.73 -9.55
N SER A 24 2.77 2.40 -10.50
CA SER A 24 2.26 1.77 -11.72
C SER A 24 3.34 1.10 -12.58
N GLN A 25 4.59 1.55 -12.49
CA GLN A 25 5.73 0.95 -13.22
C GLN A 25 6.09 -0.45 -12.68
N PHE A 26 5.76 -0.74 -11.42
CA PHE A 26 6.09 -2.00 -10.76
C PHE A 26 4.91 -2.97 -10.68
N ILE A 27 3.77 -2.67 -11.31
CA ILE A 27 2.54 -3.45 -11.24
C ILE A 27 2.20 -4.00 -12.63
N ARG A 28 1.70 -5.24 -12.67
CA ARG A 28 1.12 -5.87 -13.85
C ARG A 28 -0.27 -5.28 -14.14
N PRO A 29 -0.77 -5.31 -15.39
CA PRO A 29 -2.13 -4.86 -15.72
C PRO A 29 -3.24 -5.54 -14.91
N HIS A 30 -2.97 -6.72 -14.31
CA HIS A 30 -3.91 -7.45 -13.46
C HIS A 30 -3.86 -7.06 -11.96
N GLY A 31 -3.05 -6.07 -11.56
CA GLY A 31 -2.93 -5.61 -10.18
C GLY A 31 -1.93 -6.39 -9.31
N GLY A 32 -1.21 -7.36 -9.89
CA GLY A 32 -0.12 -8.06 -9.20
C GLY A 32 1.21 -7.30 -9.31
N VAL A 33 2.02 -7.31 -8.27
CA VAL A 33 3.37 -6.70 -8.28
C VAL A 33 4.30 -7.51 -9.18
N LEU A 34 5.19 -6.85 -9.92
CA LEU A 34 6.25 -7.50 -10.71
C LEU A 34 7.25 -8.22 -9.79
N PRO A 35 7.79 -9.38 -10.18
CA PRO A 35 8.73 -10.11 -9.35
C PRO A 35 10.05 -9.35 -9.19
N ARG A 36 10.71 -9.51 -8.03
CA ARG A 36 11.98 -8.84 -7.70
C ARG A 36 13.06 -9.01 -8.77
N ASN A 37 13.16 -10.19 -9.37
CA ASN A 37 14.16 -10.50 -10.40
C ASN A 37 13.99 -9.63 -11.65
N VAL A 38 12.79 -9.13 -11.92
CA VAL A 38 12.49 -8.23 -13.04
C VAL A 38 12.65 -6.77 -12.63
N THR A 39 12.22 -6.41 -11.40
CA THR A 39 12.31 -5.02 -10.94
C THR A 39 13.71 -4.58 -10.55
N GLY A 40 14.61 -5.52 -10.22
CA GLY A 40 16.01 -5.21 -9.84
C GLY A 40 16.15 -4.51 -8.47
N LEU A 41 15.10 -4.55 -7.64
CA LEU A 41 15.06 -3.84 -6.36
C LEU A 41 15.64 -4.68 -5.22
N CYS A 42 16.16 -4.01 -4.20
CA CYS A 42 16.54 -4.69 -2.95
C CYS A 42 15.31 -5.31 -2.27
N LEU A 43 15.52 -6.34 -1.45
CA LEU A 43 14.45 -7.04 -0.73
C LEU A 43 13.60 -6.06 0.12
N GLU A 44 14.25 -5.11 0.79
CA GLU A 44 13.57 -4.14 1.65
C GLU A 44 12.67 -3.19 0.85
N GLU A 45 13.19 -2.64 -0.24
CA GLU A 45 12.45 -1.73 -1.12
C GLU A 45 11.31 -2.44 -1.83
N HIS A 46 11.55 -3.69 -2.25
CA HIS A 46 10.52 -4.52 -2.85
C HIS A 46 9.35 -4.74 -1.89
N ARG A 47 9.63 -5.01 -0.61
CA ARG A 47 8.58 -5.13 0.44
C ARG A 47 7.85 -3.82 0.68
N LYS A 48 8.55 -2.67 0.66
CA LYS A 48 7.92 -1.34 0.78
C LYS A 48 6.95 -1.10 -0.37
N ILE A 49 7.35 -1.38 -1.61
CA ILE A 49 6.50 -1.23 -2.79
C ILE A 49 5.32 -2.18 -2.73
N GLU A 50 5.52 -3.44 -2.38
CA GLU A 50 4.43 -4.42 -2.26
C GLU A 50 3.34 -3.94 -1.28
N GLU A 51 3.74 -3.41 -0.12
CA GLU A 51 2.82 -2.90 0.88
C GLU A 51 2.12 -1.60 0.40
N CYS A 52 2.85 -0.73 -0.30
CA CYS A 52 2.28 0.46 -0.92
C CYS A 52 1.23 0.12 -1.98
N VAL A 53 1.51 -0.85 -2.84
CA VAL A 53 0.58 -1.34 -3.87
C VAL A 53 -0.67 -1.94 -3.22
N LYS A 54 -0.52 -2.77 -2.19
CA LYS A 54 -1.65 -3.32 -1.42
C LYS A 54 -2.53 -2.21 -0.82
N MET A 55 -1.93 -1.18 -0.23
CA MET A 55 -2.66 -0.03 0.31
C MET A 55 -3.37 0.78 -0.79
N ALA A 56 -2.71 1.00 -1.92
CA ALA A 56 -3.26 1.75 -3.05
C ALA A 56 -4.45 1.04 -3.73
N HIS A 57 -4.39 -0.28 -3.88
CA HIS A 57 -5.54 -1.07 -4.35
C HIS A 57 -6.74 -0.96 -3.41
N ARG A 58 -6.51 -1.04 -2.09
CA ARG A 58 -7.56 -0.88 -1.08
C ARG A 58 -8.15 0.52 -1.07
N ALA A 59 -7.34 1.53 -1.36
CA ALA A 59 -7.79 2.92 -1.52
C ALA A 59 -8.49 3.18 -2.86
N GLY A 60 -8.38 2.26 -3.81
CA GLY A 60 -9.01 2.38 -5.13
C GLY A 60 -8.28 3.33 -6.08
N LEU A 61 -6.97 3.54 -5.89
CA LEU A 61 -6.14 4.42 -6.73
C LEU A 61 -5.82 3.82 -8.11
N PHE A 62 -5.97 2.49 -8.28
CA PHE A 62 -5.73 1.79 -9.54
C PHE A 62 -7.03 1.24 -10.17
N PRO A 63 -7.86 2.08 -10.82
CA PRO A 63 -9.13 1.63 -11.39
C PRO A 63 -8.94 0.64 -12.55
N ASN A 64 -7.87 0.78 -13.34
CA ASN A 64 -7.59 -0.03 -14.53
C ASN A 64 -6.85 -1.34 -14.23
N HIS A 65 -6.34 -1.53 -13.01
CA HIS A 65 -5.54 -2.69 -12.62
C HIS A 65 -6.35 -3.62 -11.72
N ARG A 66 -7.48 -4.12 -12.22
CA ARG A 66 -8.36 -5.03 -11.49
C ARG A 66 -8.12 -6.48 -11.92
N PRO A 67 -8.33 -7.45 -11.02
CA PRO A 67 -8.33 -8.85 -11.40
C PRO A 67 -9.42 -9.08 -12.45
N ARG A 68 -9.10 -9.90 -13.45
CA ARG A 68 -10.10 -10.35 -14.44
C ARG A 68 -11.14 -11.20 -13.71
N LEU A 69 -12.39 -10.80 -13.83
CA LEU A 69 -13.52 -11.60 -13.37
C LEU A 69 -13.79 -12.71 -14.39
N PRO A 70 -14.09 -13.94 -13.96
CA PRO A 70 -14.53 -14.98 -14.88
C PRO A 70 -15.82 -14.53 -15.59
N GLU A 71 -15.96 -14.93 -16.86
CA GLU A 71 -17.14 -14.64 -17.67
C GLU A 71 -18.42 -15.06 -16.93
N GLY A 72 -19.38 -14.15 -16.80
CA GLY A 72 -20.64 -14.37 -16.09
C GLY A 72 -20.67 -13.95 -14.61
N SER A 73 -19.56 -13.53 -14.01
CA SER A 73 -19.57 -13.03 -12.62
C SER A 73 -19.84 -11.51 -12.56
N LEU A 74 -21.07 -11.15 -12.17
CA LEU A 74 -21.42 -9.75 -11.94
C LEU A 74 -20.90 -9.28 -10.57
N PRO A 75 -20.21 -8.14 -10.49
CA PRO A 75 -19.76 -7.60 -9.20
C PRO A 75 -20.99 -7.24 -8.36
N ARG A 76 -21.09 -7.84 -7.16
CA ARG A 76 -22.14 -7.47 -6.19
C ARG A 76 -22.04 -5.98 -5.85
N ASN A 77 -23.18 -5.32 -5.75
CA ASN A 77 -23.28 -3.92 -5.39
C ASN A 77 -22.98 -3.76 -3.89
N LYS A 78 -21.69 -3.63 -3.54
CA LYS A 78 -21.23 -3.35 -2.18
C LYS A 78 -20.92 -1.86 -2.06
N PRO A 79 -21.32 -1.18 -0.97
CA PRO A 79 -20.97 0.21 -0.77
C PRO A 79 -19.44 0.35 -0.73
N LYS A 80 -18.90 1.15 -1.65
CA LYS A 80 -17.46 1.43 -1.71
C LYS A 80 -17.13 2.49 -0.67
N LEU A 81 -16.61 2.05 0.47
CA LEU A 81 -16.16 2.97 1.53
C LEU A 81 -14.84 3.62 1.12
N ASN A 82 -14.76 4.94 1.22
CA ASN A 82 -13.51 5.69 1.03
C ASN A 82 -12.54 5.34 2.15
N ARG A 83 -11.40 4.74 1.79
CA ARG A 83 -10.38 4.25 2.72
C ARG A 83 -9.00 4.64 2.21
N TYR A 84 -8.11 5.01 3.11
CA TYR A 84 -6.71 5.34 2.78
C TYR A 84 -5.79 4.79 3.87
N LEU A 85 -4.51 4.58 3.55
CA LEU A 85 -3.50 4.08 4.50
C LEU A 85 -3.88 2.77 5.23
N THR A 86 -4.65 1.89 4.60
CA THR A 86 -5.14 0.66 5.25
C THR A 86 -4.13 -0.48 5.20
N ARG A 87 -3.53 -0.82 6.35
CA ARG A 87 -2.56 -1.91 6.50
C ARG A 87 -3.14 -3.31 6.25
N TRP A 88 -4.32 -3.56 6.79
CA TRP A 88 -4.93 -4.89 6.78
C TRP A 88 -6.05 -5.00 5.74
N ALA A 89 -6.33 -6.22 5.30
CA ALA A 89 -7.48 -6.48 4.44
C ALA A 89 -8.78 -6.21 5.21
N PRO A 90 -9.79 -5.57 4.59
CA PRO A 90 -11.07 -5.29 5.25
C PRO A 90 -11.73 -6.50 5.91
N SER A 91 -11.60 -7.68 5.28
CA SER A 91 -12.21 -8.92 5.74
C SER A 91 -11.48 -9.61 6.88
N SER A 92 -10.19 -9.29 7.11
CA SER A 92 -9.37 -9.97 8.12
C SER A 92 -9.38 -9.29 9.49
N VAL A 93 -9.89 -8.06 9.58
CA VAL A 93 -9.88 -7.26 10.81
C VAL A 93 -11.19 -7.45 11.56
N LYS A 94 -11.12 -7.84 12.84
CA LYS A 94 -12.26 -7.87 13.75
C LYS A 94 -12.45 -6.50 14.44
N PRO A 95 -13.68 -6.09 14.74
CA PRO A 95 -13.92 -4.87 15.50
C PRO A 95 -13.35 -4.98 16.92
N ILE A 96 -12.84 -3.86 17.44
CA ILE A 96 -12.34 -3.78 18.82
C ILE A 96 -13.53 -3.42 19.72
N TYR A 97 -14.11 -4.42 20.39
CA TYR A 97 -15.23 -4.20 21.32
C TYR A 97 -14.79 -3.51 22.62
N LYS A 98 -13.59 -3.84 23.13
CA LYS A 98 -13.04 -3.30 24.37
C LYS A 98 -11.75 -2.55 24.07
N LYS A 99 -11.81 -1.21 24.07
CA LYS A 99 -10.66 -0.35 23.72
C LYS A 99 -9.60 -0.24 24.84
N GLY A 100 -9.96 -0.57 26.08
CA GLY A 100 -9.07 -0.45 27.24
C GLY A 100 -8.98 0.99 27.79
N HIS A 101 -8.41 1.11 28.99
CA HIS A 101 -8.17 2.39 29.66
C HIS A 101 -6.97 3.12 29.05
N ARG A 102 -6.71 4.37 29.45
CA ARG A 102 -5.68 5.23 28.83
C ARG A 102 -4.29 4.58 28.79
N TRP A 103 -3.90 3.85 29.83
CA TRP A 103 -2.59 3.19 29.94
C TRP A 103 -2.46 1.87 29.17
N ASN A 104 -3.57 1.24 28.78
CA ASN A 104 -3.58 -0.01 27.99
C ASN A 104 -4.59 0.11 26.83
N LYS A 105 -4.53 1.23 26.12
CA LYS A 105 -5.46 1.53 25.03
C LYS A 105 -5.04 0.77 23.78
N VAL A 106 -5.94 -0.03 23.22
CA VAL A 106 -5.75 -0.67 21.91
C VAL A 106 -5.90 0.41 20.83
N GLY A 107 -4.79 0.78 20.21
CA GLY A 107 -4.76 1.73 19.10
C GLY A 107 -5.03 1.07 17.76
N MET A 108 -5.51 1.86 16.80
CA MET A 108 -5.78 1.41 15.44
C MET A 108 -4.57 1.65 14.56
N ALA A 109 -4.07 0.58 13.92
CA ALA A 109 -2.94 0.67 13.02
C ALA A 109 -3.30 1.40 11.71
N VAL A 110 -2.51 2.42 11.36
CA VAL A 110 -2.63 3.20 10.13
C VAL A 110 -1.28 3.22 9.40
N GLY A 111 -1.28 3.08 8.08
CA GLY A 111 -0.07 3.00 7.25
C GLY A 111 0.73 1.72 7.46
N SER A 112 1.99 1.69 7.03
CA SER A 112 2.89 0.54 7.20
C SER A 112 4.12 0.91 8.04
N PRO A 113 4.57 0.04 8.97
CA PRO A 113 5.82 0.27 9.71
C PRO A 113 7.06 0.22 8.81
N LEU A 114 6.97 -0.40 7.63
CA LEU A 114 8.07 -0.45 6.65
C LEU A 114 8.39 0.93 6.04
N LEU A 115 7.47 1.89 6.18
CA LEU A 115 7.59 3.26 5.66
C LEU A 115 7.93 4.27 6.76
N LYS A 116 8.29 3.80 7.96
CA LYS A 116 8.60 4.67 9.11
C LYS A 116 9.85 5.54 8.87
N ASP A 117 10.79 5.03 8.09
CA ASP A 117 12.10 5.65 7.83
C ASP A 117 12.06 6.61 6.63
N ASN A 118 10.88 6.89 6.08
CA ASN A 118 10.73 7.84 4.98
C ASN A 118 11.03 9.27 5.45
N VAL A 119 11.54 10.09 4.51
CA VAL A 119 11.81 11.52 4.74
C VAL A 119 10.56 12.20 5.30
N CYS A 120 10.65 12.70 6.53
CA CYS A 120 9.59 13.48 7.16
C CYS A 120 9.99 14.95 7.16
N TYR A 121 9.28 15.75 6.37
CA TYR A 121 9.49 17.20 6.32
C TYR A 121 8.92 17.93 7.55
N SER A 122 8.16 17.24 8.40
CA SER A 122 7.58 17.81 9.61
C SER A 122 8.44 17.48 10.83
N ARG A 123 8.41 18.35 11.86
CA ARG A 123 9.08 18.08 13.14
C ARG A 123 8.50 16.90 13.93
N ARG A 124 7.33 16.38 13.52
CA ARG A 124 6.66 15.27 14.20
C ARG A 124 6.89 13.97 13.43
N PRO A 125 7.21 12.86 14.11
CA PRO A 125 7.31 11.57 13.45
C PRO A 125 5.94 11.09 12.96
N LEU A 126 5.95 10.18 11.98
CA LEU A 126 4.74 9.55 11.47
C LEU A 126 4.05 8.73 12.57
N LYS A 127 2.79 9.05 12.86
CA LYS A 127 1.98 8.31 13.82
C LYS A 127 1.32 7.12 13.12
N LEU A 128 1.79 5.91 13.44
CA LEU A 128 1.31 4.67 12.81
C LEU A 128 0.20 3.96 13.59
N ILE A 129 -0.13 4.45 14.79
CA ILE A 129 -1.14 3.89 15.70
C ILE A 129 -1.96 5.06 16.25
N HIS A 130 -3.28 5.04 16.05
CA HIS A 130 -4.22 6.10 16.45
C HIS A 130 -5.18 5.67 17.56
#